data_AF-A0AAV5N5K1-F1
#
_entry.id   AF-A0AAV5N5K1-F1
#
_cell.length_a   1.000
_cell.length_b   1.000
_cell.length_c   1.000
_cell.angle_alpha   90.00
_cell.angle_beta   90.00
_cell.angle_gamma   90.00
#
_symmetry.space_group_name_H-M   'P 1'
#
loop_
_entity.id
_entity.type
_entity.pdbx_description
1 polymer ?
#
loop_
_entity_poly.entity_id
_entity_poly.type
_entity_poly.pdbx_seq_one_letter_code
_entity_poly.pdbx_strand_id
1 'polypeptide(L)'
;MKGKLLAFLTAAALCSAASVQASELNDAQRAQALLQFEQLQTAVANKDIGAVSRFIEPEVFQLDHLAAGESGPEMCSAGDGSIVMEQKDIEACGANVLRNLQSIRQIALSADGRGFKTHKTEDKENGCVTTFSGSFSAKELGDYAPGMLVRIEVDALDSATDEQAEGCVGLTNHYFTFKNDRLMLTSSQSFP
;
A
#
# COMPACT_ATOMS: atom_id res chain seq x y z
N MET A 1 -18.16 52.67 -25.99
CA MET A 1 -17.39 51.60 -25.31
C MET A 1 -18.27 50.38 -25.17
N LYS A 2 -17.74 49.21 -25.57
CA LYS A 2 -18.43 47.91 -25.56
C LYS A 2 -18.42 47.36 -24.13
N GLY A 3 -19.51 46.73 -23.71
CA GLY A 3 -19.61 46.00 -22.44
C GLY A 3 -20.82 45.09 -22.44
N LYS A 4 -20.73 43.98 -23.17
CA LYS A 4 -21.70 42.88 -23.17
C LYS A 4 -21.66 42.21 -21.80
N LEU A 5 -22.76 42.18 -21.05
CA LEU A 5 -22.99 41.12 -20.07
C LEU A 5 -23.89 40.07 -20.73
N LEU A 6 -23.24 39.07 -21.32
CA LEU A 6 -23.89 37.84 -21.76
C LEU A 6 -24.20 36.99 -20.52
N ALA A 7 -25.37 36.36 -20.55
CA ALA A 7 -25.81 35.33 -19.64
C ALA A 7 -24.78 34.19 -19.50
N PHE A 8 -24.60 33.71 -18.28
CA PHE A 8 -24.17 32.34 -18.05
C PHE A 8 -25.27 31.61 -17.29
N LEU A 9 -25.95 30.71 -18.03
CA LEU A 9 -26.52 29.51 -17.44
C LEU A 9 -25.37 28.77 -16.75
N THR A 10 -25.45 28.57 -15.44
CA THR A 10 -24.78 27.44 -14.81
C THR A 10 -25.85 26.42 -14.46
N ALA A 11 -25.78 25.32 -15.20
CA ALA A 11 -26.57 24.13 -15.00
C ALA A 11 -26.39 23.63 -13.55
N ALA A 12 -27.44 23.72 -12.74
CA ALA A 12 -27.62 22.81 -11.63
C ALA A 12 -28.12 21.47 -12.22
N ALA A 13 -27.21 20.73 -12.85
CA ALA A 13 -27.47 19.40 -13.33
C ALA A 13 -26.30 18.50 -12.93
N LEU A 14 -26.63 17.53 -12.08
CA LEU A 14 -25.95 16.25 -11.91
C LEU A 14 -24.63 16.27 -11.12
N CYS A 15 -24.71 16.59 -9.82
CA CYS A 15 -24.04 15.74 -8.84
C CYS A 15 -25.03 14.66 -8.38
N SER A 16 -25.51 13.84 -9.32
CA SER A 16 -25.86 12.46 -8.98
C SER A 16 -24.54 11.77 -8.67
N ALA A 17 -24.06 11.95 -7.43
CA ALA A 17 -23.20 10.99 -6.80
C ALA A 17 -24.04 9.71 -6.70
N ALA A 18 -24.04 8.92 -7.77
CA ALA A 18 -24.20 7.50 -7.63
C ALA A 18 -23.11 7.13 -6.63
N SER A 19 -23.51 6.91 -5.38
CA SER A 19 -22.66 6.25 -4.40
C SER A 19 -22.36 4.89 -5.02
N VAL A 20 -21.26 4.81 -5.77
CA VAL A 20 -20.73 3.56 -6.27
C VAL A 20 -20.37 2.81 -5.00
N GLN A 21 -21.30 1.97 -4.55
CA GLN A 21 -21.03 1.04 -3.48
C GLN A 21 -19.81 0.25 -3.93
N ALA A 22 -18.69 0.43 -3.23
CA ALA A 22 -17.49 -0.32 -3.47
C ALA A 22 -17.87 -1.82 -3.41
N SER A 23 -17.99 -2.45 -4.57
CA SER A 23 -18.50 -3.82 -4.67
C SER A 23 -17.45 -4.76 -4.11
N GLU A 24 -17.77 -5.59 -3.12
CA GLU A 24 -16.82 -6.57 -2.59
C GLU A 24 -16.18 -7.42 -3.71
N LEU A 25 -14.89 -7.78 -3.55
CA LEU A 25 -14.20 -8.69 -4.47
C LEU A 25 -14.96 -10.03 -4.55
N ASN A 26 -15.27 -10.47 -5.77
CA ASN A 26 -15.81 -11.82 -5.97
C ASN A 26 -14.72 -12.89 -5.67
N ASP A 27 -15.13 -14.14 -5.46
CA ASP A 27 -14.23 -15.22 -5.04
C ASP A 27 -13.06 -15.45 -6.03
N ALA A 28 -13.29 -15.26 -7.34
CA ALA A 28 -12.25 -15.43 -8.35
C ALA A 28 -11.22 -14.30 -8.30
N GLN A 29 -11.66 -13.04 -8.17
CA GLN A 29 -10.78 -11.90 -8.00
C GLN A 29 -10.00 -12.01 -6.69
N ARG A 30 -10.63 -12.50 -5.62
CA ARG A 30 -9.98 -12.74 -4.32
C ARG A 30 -8.90 -13.81 -4.41
N ALA A 31 -9.18 -14.94 -5.05
CA ALA A 31 -8.19 -15.99 -5.28
C ALA A 31 -6.99 -15.47 -6.11
N GLN A 32 -7.26 -14.67 -7.15
CA GLN A 32 -6.22 -14.02 -7.93
C GLN A 32 -5.38 -13.05 -7.10
N ALA A 33 -6.02 -12.28 -6.21
CA ALA A 33 -5.35 -11.35 -5.30
C ALA A 33 -4.37 -12.07 -4.38
N LEU A 34 -4.79 -13.20 -3.80
CA LEU A 34 -3.95 -14.01 -2.92
C LEU A 34 -2.70 -14.52 -3.65
N LEU A 35 -2.88 -15.05 -4.88
CA LEU A 35 -1.76 -15.51 -5.70
C LEU A 35 -0.78 -14.38 -6.03
N GLN A 36 -1.30 -13.20 -6.39
CA GLN A 36 -0.47 -12.02 -6.68
C GLN A 36 0.25 -11.52 -5.42
N PHE A 37 -0.38 -11.62 -4.26
CA PHE A 37 0.26 -11.26 -2.99
C PHE A 37 1.38 -12.24 -2.61
N GLU A 38 1.21 -13.54 -2.79
CA GLU A 38 2.30 -14.52 -2.58
C GLU A 38 3.49 -14.25 -3.51
N GLN A 39 3.23 -13.85 -4.76
CA GLN A 39 4.26 -13.46 -5.70
C GLN A 39 5.03 -12.22 -5.22
N LEU A 40 4.34 -11.22 -4.68
CA LEU A 40 4.97 -10.07 -4.05
C LEU A 40 5.84 -10.49 -2.86
N GLN A 41 5.32 -11.31 -1.95
CA GLN A 41 6.08 -11.79 -0.79
C GLN A 41 7.34 -12.55 -1.21
N THR A 42 7.24 -13.36 -2.28
CA THR A 42 8.38 -14.07 -2.86
C THR A 42 9.40 -13.10 -3.46
N ALA A 43 8.95 -12.09 -4.19
CA ALA A 43 9.83 -11.05 -4.75
C ALA A 43 10.57 -10.27 -3.64
N VAL A 44 9.85 -9.91 -2.57
CA VAL A 44 10.43 -9.28 -1.36
C VAL A 44 11.45 -10.22 -0.69
N ALA A 45 11.13 -11.51 -0.52
CA ALA A 45 12.05 -12.46 0.08
C ALA A 45 13.35 -12.63 -0.73
N ASN A 46 13.23 -12.64 -2.05
CA ASN A 46 14.35 -12.76 -2.98
C ASN A 46 15.08 -11.44 -3.23
N LYS A 47 14.61 -10.33 -2.67
CA LYS A 47 15.11 -8.97 -2.95
C LYS A 47 15.07 -8.63 -4.45
N ASP A 48 14.10 -9.19 -5.19
CA ASP A 48 13.92 -8.97 -6.62
C ASP A 48 13.18 -7.66 -6.85
N ILE A 49 13.95 -6.59 -7.00
CA ILE A 49 13.45 -5.23 -7.16
C ILE A 49 12.63 -5.07 -8.46
N GLY A 50 13.01 -5.75 -9.54
CA GLY A 50 12.30 -5.70 -10.82
C GLY A 50 10.94 -6.40 -10.77
N ALA A 51 10.80 -7.43 -9.93
CA ALA A 51 9.52 -8.05 -9.65
C ALA A 51 8.67 -7.23 -8.67
N VAL A 52 9.26 -6.70 -7.60
CA VAL A 52 8.56 -5.85 -6.60
C VAL A 52 7.93 -4.62 -7.26
N SER A 53 8.64 -3.94 -8.17
CA SER A 53 8.13 -2.74 -8.84
C SER A 53 6.84 -2.96 -9.64
N ARG A 54 6.54 -4.21 -10.03
CA ARG A 54 5.31 -4.55 -10.77
C ARG A 54 4.06 -4.57 -9.90
N PHE A 55 4.22 -4.58 -8.59
CA PHE A 55 3.14 -4.61 -7.61
C PHE A 55 2.90 -3.26 -6.96
N ILE A 56 3.62 -2.21 -7.33
CA ILE A 56 3.56 -0.91 -6.66
C ILE A 56 3.22 0.14 -7.71
N GLU A 57 2.22 0.97 -7.44
CA GLU A 57 1.92 2.09 -8.32
C GLU A 57 3.11 3.05 -8.40
N PRO A 58 3.43 3.58 -9.60
CA PRO A 58 4.56 4.49 -9.79
C PRO A 58 4.58 5.66 -8.82
N GLU A 59 3.41 6.23 -8.50
CA GLU A 59 3.28 7.37 -7.58
C GLU A 59 3.63 6.99 -6.14
N VAL A 60 3.26 5.80 -5.68
CA VAL A 60 3.66 5.28 -4.36
C VAL A 60 5.15 5.01 -4.32
N PHE A 61 5.66 4.39 -5.40
CA PHE A 61 7.08 4.12 -5.57
C PHE A 61 7.91 5.42 -5.48
N GLN A 62 7.40 6.54 -6.02
CA GLN A 62 8.04 7.86 -5.92
C GLN A 62 7.92 8.50 -4.53
N LEU A 63 6.75 8.45 -3.89
CA LEU A 63 6.51 9.10 -2.59
C LEU A 63 7.34 8.47 -1.46
N ASP A 64 7.43 7.14 -1.42
CA ASP A 64 8.28 6.43 -0.45
C ASP A 64 9.75 6.84 -0.57
N HIS A 65 10.20 7.20 -1.77
CA HIS A 65 11.56 7.64 -2.03
C HIS A 65 11.81 9.08 -1.54
N LEU A 66 10.87 10.00 -1.83
CA LEU A 66 10.96 11.40 -1.39
C LEU A 66 10.86 11.56 0.13
N ALA A 67 10.08 10.70 0.80
CA ALA A 67 9.90 10.73 2.25
C ALA A 67 11.18 10.33 3.04
N ALA A 68 12.10 9.59 2.42
CA ALA A 68 13.35 9.15 3.06
C ALA A 68 14.42 10.26 3.17
N GLY A 69 14.14 11.49 2.73
CA GLY A 69 15.11 12.61 2.76
C GLY A 69 16.30 12.43 1.82
N GLU A 70 16.24 11.40 0.95
CA GLU A 70 17.23 11.15 -0.08
C GLU A 70 16.94 12.07 -1.27
N SER A 71 17.98 12.73 -1.78
CA SER A 71 17.92 13.38 -3.09
C SER A 71 17.82 12.28 -4.14
N GLY A 72 16.61 11.78 -4.34
CA GLY A 72 16.32 10.85 -5.40
C GLY A 72 16.57 11.46 -6.77
N PRO A 73 16.81 10.65 -7.82
CA PRO A 73 16.82 11.17 -9.18
C PRO A 73 15.52 11.96 -9.44
N GLU A 74 15.65 13.17 -10.00
CA GLU A 74 14.53 13.98 -10.48
C GLU A 74 13.59 13.10 -11.31
N MET A 75 12.40 12.84 -10.77
CA MET A 75 11.30 12.04 -11.29
C MET A 75 11.61 10.96 -12.33
N CYS A 76 11.28 9.72 -11.94
CA CYS A 76 10.65 8.72 -12.80
C CYS A 76 9.28 9.20 -13.35
N SER A 77 9.21 10.35 -14.04
CA SER A 77 8.13 10.71 -14.96
C SER A 77 8.62 11.72 -16.01
N ALA A 78 8.60 11.32 -17.29
CA ALA A 78 8.47 12.29 -18.36
C ALA A 78 7.02 12.79 -18.32
N GLY A 79 6.82 14.11 -18.37
CA GLY A 79 5.50 14.75 -18.31
C GLY A 79 4.52 14.40 -19.44
N ASP A 80 4.80 13.35 -20.22
CA ASP A 80 3.96 12.80 -21.28
C ASP A 80 3.35 11.42 -20.94
N GLY A 81 3.60 10.88 -19.75
CA GLY A 81 3.01 9.62 -19.30
C GLY A 81 3.65 8.36 -19.93
N SER A 82 4.76 8.50 -20.65
CA SER A 82 5.56 7.36 -21.10
C SER A 82 6.79 7.19 -20.21
N ILE A 83 6.73 6.24 -19.27
CA ILE A 83 7.85 5.96 -18.36
C ILE A 83 8.47 4.62 -18.74
N VAL A 84 9.73 4.66 -19.15
CA VAL A 84 10.64 3.50 -19.15
C VAL A 84 11.70 3.79 -18.09
N MET A 85 11.57 3.20 -16.91
CA MET A 85 12.62 3.25 -15.88
C MET A 85 13.83 2.44 -16.39
N GLU A 86 15.03 3.02 -16.35
CA GLU A 86 16.24 2.22 -16.59
C GLU A 86 16.48 1.32 -15.37
N GLN A 87 16.97 0.09 -15.62
CA GLN A 87 17.19 -0.93 -14.59
C GLN A 87 17.96 -0.42 -13.35
N LYS A 88 18.94 0.48 -13.56
CA LYS A 88 19.75 1.10 -12.50
C LYS A 88 18.95 2.01 -11.55
N ASP A 89 17.92 2.69 -12.06
CA ASP A 89 17.08 3.60 -11.28
C ASP A 89 16.09 2.78 -10.45
N ILE A 90 15.62 1.64 -11.00
CA ILE A 90 14.84 0.65 -10.25
C ILE A 90 15.67 0.09 -9.10
N GLU A 91 16.91 -0.33 -9.37
CA GLU A 91 17.81 -0.95 -8.39
C GLU A 91 18.17 -0.01 -7.22
N ALA A 92 18.48 1.26 -7.50
CA ALA A 92 18.76 2.24 -6.46
C ALA A 92 17.53 2.56 -5.61
N CYS A 93 16.35 2.73 -6.22
CA CYS A 93 15.11 3.03 -5.52
C CYS A 93 14.56 1.82 -4.73
N GLY A 94 14.81 0.60 -5.23
CA GLY A 94 14.21 -0.62 -4.71
C GLY A 94 14.68 -1.03 -3.31
N ALA A 95 15.90 -0.67 -2.90
CA ALA A 95 16.45 -1.11 -1.62
C ALA A 95 15.69 -0.55 -0.40
N ASN A 96 15.22 0.70 -0.48
CA ASN A 96 14.45 1.35 0.59
C ASN A 96 13.01 0.84 0.64
N VAL A 97 12.34 0.75 -0.51
CA VAL A 97 11.02 0.13 -0.63
C VAL A 97 11.04 -1.32 -0.13
N LEU A 98 12.07 -2.08 -0.49
CA LEU A 98 12.26 -3.43 -0.01
C LEU A 98 12.40 -3.50 1.52
N ARG A 99 13.12 -2.55 2.13
CA ARG A 99 13.23 -2.47 3.61
C ARG A 99 11.86 -2.25 4.25
N ASN A 100 11.04 -1.37 3.70
CA ASN A 100 9.69 -1.10 4.20
C ASN A 100 8.77 -2.32 4.03
N LEU A 101 8.82 -2.98 2.86
CA LEU A 101 7.98 -4.13 2.53
C LEU A 101 8.47 -5.47 3.12
N GLN A 102 9.68 -5.53 3.69
CA GLN A 102 10.17 -6.73 4.38
C GLN A 102 9.26 -7.18 5.53
N SER A 103 8.49 -6.26 6.10
CA SER A 103 7.46 -6.53 7.10
C SER A 103 6.31 -7.39 6.52
N ILE A 104 5.92 -7.15 5.26
CA ILE A 104 4.86 -7.88 4.55
C ILE A 104 5.20 -9.36 4.34
N ARG A 105 6.48 -9.72 4.21
CA ARG A 105 6.93 -11.13 4.11
C ARG A 105 6.44 -11.99 5.29
N GLN A 106 6.19 -11.42 6.46
CA GLN A 106 5.79 -12.17 7.66
C GLN A 106 4.30 -12.54 7.68
N ILE A 107 3.53 -12.06 6.69
CA ILE A 107 2.09 -12.31 6.62
C ILE A 107 1.84 -13.71 6.07
N ALA A 108 1.04 -14.50 6.79
CA ALA A 108 0.61 -15.82 6.32
C ALA A 108 -0.81 -15.76 5.75
N LEU A 109 -1.07 -16.49 4.67
CA LEU A 109 -2.42 -16.64 4.16
C LEU A 109 -3.29 -17.50 5.08
N SER A 110 -4.57 -17.14 5.18
CA SER A 110 -5.60 -17.96 5.81
C SER A 110 -5.77 -19.31 5.10
N ALA A 111 -6.13 -20.35 5.87
CA ALA A 111 -6.34 -21.68 5.32
C ALA A 111 -7.62 -21.77 4.47
N ASP A 112 -8.58 -20.87 4.70
CA ASP A 112 -9.80 -20.76 3.91
C ASP A 112 -9.64 -19.85 2.67
N GLY A 113 -8.48 -19.21 2.51
CA GLY A 113 -8.19 -18.33 1.38
C GLY A 113 -9.10 -17.10 1.33
N ARG A 114 -9.60 -16.63 2.48
CA ARG A 114 -10.49 -15.45 2.54
C ARG A 114 -9.81 -14.20 3.11
N GLY A 115 -8.59 -14.33 3.61
CA GLY A 115 -7.79 -13.23 4.14
C GLY A 115 -6.43 -13.68 4.66
N PHE A 116 -5.89 -12.95 5.63
CA PHE A 116 -4.62 -13.27 6.27
C PHE A 116 -4.81 -13.88 7.65
N LYS A 117 -3.87 -14.75 8.05
CA LYS A 117 -3.77 -15.19 9.43
C LYS A 117 -3.14 -14.06 10.23
N THR A 118 -3.76 -13.74 11.35
CA THR A 118 -3.09 -12.93 12.35
C THR A 118 -1.84 -13.67 12.83
N HIS A 119 -0.68 -13.03 12.71
CA HIS A 119 0.60 -13.56 13.16
C HIS A 119 1.26 -12.56 14.10
N LYS A 120 1.98 -13.04 15.12
CA LYS A 120 2.70 -12.20 16.07
C LYS A 120 4.14 -12.64 16.19
N THR A 121 5.04 -11.68 16.18
CA THR A 121 6.47 -11.87 16.45
C THR A 121 6.84 -11.03 17.65
N GLU A 122 7.44 -11.65 18.67
CA GLU A 122 7.89 -10.95 19.86
C GLU A 122 9.40 -10.68 19.77
N ASP A 123 9.78 -9.45 20.06
CA ASP A 123 11.16 -9.04 20.34
C ASP A 123 11.30 -8.77 21.84
N LYS A 124 11.73 -9.80 22.58
CA LYS A 124 11.87 -9.73 24.03
C LYS A 124 13.03 -8.86 24.49
N GLU A 125 14.01 -8.62 23.62
CA GLU A 125 15.17 -7.77 23.94
C GLU A 125 14.75 -6.30 23.94
N ASN A 126 13.97 -5.90 22.94
CA ASN A 126 13.46 -4.55 22.81
C ASN A 126 12.10 -4.33 23.51
N GLY A 127 11.46 -5.40 23.99
CA GLY A 127 10.18 -5.32 24.70
C GLY A 127 8.98 -5.10 23.76
N CYS A 128 9.11 -5.40 22.47
CA CYS A 128 8.05 -5.15 21.47
C CYS A 128 7.38 -6.44 20.99
N VAL A 129 6.13 -6.32 20.55
CA VAL A 129 5.41 -7.34 19.79
C VAL A 129 4.90 -6.74 18.49
N THR A 130 5.19 -7.40 17.38
CA THR A 130 4.65 -7.02 16.06
C THR A 130 3.52 -7.96 15.68
N THR A 131 2.32 -7.41 15.48
CA THR A 131 1.13 -8.10 15.00
C THR A 131 0.90 -7.80 13.51
N PHE A 132 0.88 -8.86 12.71
CA PHE A 132 0.54 -8.82 11.28
C PHE A 132 -0.90 -9.28 11.09
N SER A 133 -1.71 -8.51 10.36
CA SER A 133 -3.11 -8.83 10.08
C SER A 133 -3.56 -8.22 8.75
N GLY A 134 -4.78 -8.55 8.33
CA GLY A 134 -5.42 -7.85 7.23
C GLY A 134 -6.53 -8.66 6.58
N SER A 135 -7.20 -8.05 5.62
CA SER A 135 -8.37 -8.63 4.98
C SER A 135 -8.60 -8.03 3.59
N PHE A 136 -9.45 -8.70 2.81
CA PHE A 136 -10.06 -8.07 1.65
C PHE A 136 -11.29 -7.31 2.10
N SER A 137 -11.29 -5.99 1.95
CA SER A 137 -12.47 -5.18 2.27
C SER A 137 -12.56 -4.01 1.31
N ALA A 138 -13.73 -3.85 0.71
CA ALA A 138 -14.10 -2.66 -0.05
C ALA A 138 -14.54 -1.51 0.89
N LYS A 139 -14.80 -1.81 2.17
CA LYS A 139 -15.43 -0.89 3.14
C LYS A 139 -14.43 -0.18 4.04
N GLU A 140 -13.28 -0.81 4.30
CA GLU A 140 -12.20 -0.23 5.14
C GLU A 140 -11.27 0.71 4.36
N LEU A 141 -11.41 0.77 3.03
CA LEU A 141 -10.52 1.51 2.12
C LEU A 141 -11.05 2.89 1.68
N GLY A 142 -12.25 3.30 2.12
CA GLY A 142 -12.90 4.51 1.59
C GLY A 142 -13.27 4.37 0.11
N ASP A 143 -13.47 5.47 -0.61
CA ASP A 143 -13.91 5.50 -2.03
C ASP A 143 -12.93 4.85 -3.04
N TYR A 144 -11.87 4.20 -2.56
CA TYR A 144 -10.93 3.43 -3.37
C TYR A 144 -11.48 2.00 -3.56
N ALA A 145 -11.50 1.57 -4.83
CA ALA A 145 -11.98 0.29 -5.35
C ALA A 145 -11.74 -0.95 -4.46
N PRO A 146 -12.50 -2.04 -4.64
CA PRO A 146 -12.33 -3.22 -3.80
C PRO A 146 -10.92 -3.81 -3.90
N GLY A 147 -10.32 -4.04 -2.73
CA GLY A 147 -8.90 -4.33 -2.60
C GLY A 147 -8.57 -5.13 -1.35
N MET A 148 -7.34 -4.97 -0.88
CA MET A 148 -6.76 -5.71 0.24
C MET A 148 -6.01 -4.75 1.16
N LEU A 149 -6.33 -4.81 2.44
CA LEU A 149 -5.62 -4.11 3.50
C LEU A 149 -4.69 -5.09 4.20
N VAL A 150 -3.43 -4.71 4.32
CA VAL A 150 -2.44 -5.33 5.19
C VAL A 150 -2.13 -4.36 6.32
N ARG A 151 -2.20 -4.83 7.56
CA ARG A 151 -1.91 -4.05 8.76
C ARG A 151 -0.77 -4.68 9.55
N ILE A 152 0.14 -3.84 10.00
CA ILE A 152 1.29 -4.21 10.82
C ILE A 152 1.29 -3.26 12.01
N GLU A 153 1.05 -3.82 13.19
CA GLU A 153 0.94 -3.10 14.45
C GLU A 153 2.12 -3.52 15.32
N VAL A 154 2.83 -2.56 15.89
CA VAL A 154 3.89 -2.78 16.87
C VAL A 154 3.36 -2.20 18.17
N ASP A 155 3.38 -3.02 19.21
CA ASP A 155 3.02 -2.65 20.57
C ASP A 155 4.10 -3.08 21.56
N ALA A 156 4.04 -2.54 22.78
CA ALA A 156 4.84 -3.01 23.89
C ALA A 156 4.33 -4.37 24.40
N LEU A 157 5.26 -5.23 24.83
CA LEU A 157 4.93 -6.42 25.63
C LEU A 157 4.47 -6.00 27.03
N ASP A 158 3.60 -6.81 27.64
CA ASP A 158 3.17 -6.60 29.04
C ASP A 158 4.35 -6.55 30.04
N SER A 159 5.50 -7.14 29.66
CA SER A 159 6.73 -7.16 30.46
C SER A 159 7.73 -6.06 30.09
N ALA A 160 7.40 -5.15 29.18
CA ALA A 160 8.29 -4.07 28.76
C ALA A 160 8.49 -3.06 29.91
N THR A 161 9.69 -2.50 29.99
CA THR A 161 9.95 -1.31 30.82
C THR A 161 9.31 -0.07 30.19
N ASP A 162 9.11 0.99 30.96
CA ASP A 162 8.56 2.25 30.44
C ASP A 162 9.38 2.81 29.26
N GLU A 163 10.71 2.73 29.34
CA GLU A 163 11.62 3.16 28.27
C GLU A 163 11.49 2.30 26.99
N GLN A 164 11.28 0.98 27.14
CA GLN A 164 11.03 0.09 26.01
C GLN A 164 9.65 0.34 25.40
N ALA A 165 8.63 0.55 26.24
CA ALA A 165 7.26 0.75 25.80
C ALA A 165 7.11 2.00 24.91
N GLU A 166 7.80 3.10 25.24
CA GLU A 166 7.81 4.31 24.40
C GLU A 166 8.40 4.08 22.99
N GLY A 167 9.29 3.09 22.84
CA GLY A 167 9.90 2.74 21.55
C GLY A 167 9.12 1.72 20.71
N CYS A 168 8.07 1.10 21.27
CA CYS A 168 7.38 -0.03 20.66
C CYS A 168 6.03 0.31 20.02
N VAL A 169 5.64 1.58 19.90
CA VAL A 169 4.35 1.96 19.32
C VAL A 169 4.51 2.28 17.84
N GLY A 170 3.66 1.67 17.02
CA GLY A 170 3.55 2.05 15.63
C GLY A 170 2.54 1.22 14.86
N LEU A 171 1.89 1.84 13.88
CA LEU A 171 0.91 1.18 13.03
C LEU A 171 1.23 1.51 11.58
N THR A 172 1.44 0.50 10.74
CA THR A 172 1.55 0.65 9.29
C THR A 172 0.44 -0.09 8.57
N ASN A 173 -0.29 0.62 7.72
CA ASN A 173 -1.29 0.07 6.82
C ASN A 173 -0.76 0.12 5.38
N HIS A 174 -0.75 -1.02 4.70
CA HIS A 174 -0.48 -1.15 3.27
C HIS A 174 -1.77 -1.45 2.53
N TYR A 175 -2.11 -0.61 1.57
CA TYR A 175 -3.35 -0.64 0.82
C TYR A 175 -3.10 -1.13 -0.59
N PHE A 176 -3.71 -2.24 -0.95
CA PHE A 176 -3.66 -2.81 -2.28
C PHE A 176 -5.01 -2.68 -2.97
N THR A 177 -5.02 -2.27 -4.24
CA THR A 177 -6.25 -2.19 -5.05
C THR A 177 -6.08 -2.93 -6.37
N PHE A 178 -7.20 -3.38 -6.95
CA PHE A 178 -7.19 -3.96 -8.29
C PHE A 178 -7.16 -2.89 -9.38
N LYS A 179 -6.12 -2.91 -10.21
CA LYS A 179 -5.98 -2.09 -11.41
C LYS A 179 -5.62 -3.00 -12.59
N ASN A 180 -6.41 -2.96 -13.66
CA ASN A 180 -6.18 -3.77 -14.86
C ASN A 180 -5.95 -5.26 -14.54
N ASP A 181 -6.83 -5.85 -13.71
CA ASP A 181 -6.76 -7.25 -13.24
C ASP A 181 -5.50 -7.62 -12.45
N ARG A 182 -4.80 -6.62 -11.91
CA ARG A 182 -3.63 -6.79 -11.04
C ARG A 182 -3.83 -6.12 -9.70
N LEU A 183 -3.47 -6.83 -8.64
CA LEU A 183 -3.36 -6.30 -7.30
C LEU A 183 -2.10 -5.44 -7.21
N MET A 184 -2.29 -4.15 -6.88
CA MET A 184 -1.23 -3.14 -6.80
C MET A 184 -1.27 -2.45 -5.45
N LEU A 185 -0.13 -2.29 -4.79
CA LEU A 185 0.07 -1.41 -3.64
C LEU A 185 -0.09 0.04 -4.10
N THR A 186 -1.09 0.72 -3.56
CA THR A 186 -1.49 2.07 -3.97
C THR A 186 -1.39 3.10 -2.85
N SER A 187 -1.19 2.65 -1.61
CA SER A 187 -0.86 3.55 -0.50
C SER A 187 -0.19 2.79 0.65
N SER A 188 0.68 3.48 1.38
CA SER A 188 1.20 3.07 2.68
C SER A 188 0.98 4.20 3.67
N GLN A 189 0.48 3.90 4.86
CA GLN A 189 0.25 4.87 5.92
C GLN A 189 0.86 4.37 7.21
N SER A 190 1.81 5.12 7.75
CA SER A 190 2.45 4.82 9.04
C SER A 190 2.05 5.86 10.07
N PHE A 191 1.68 5.38 11.25
CA PHE A 191 1.32 6.16 12.42
C PHE A 191 2.32 5.83 13.54
N PRO A 192 2.85 6.83 14.24
CA PRO A 192 3.63 6.62 15.45
C PRO A 192 2.76 6.10 16.60
#